data_AF-A0A3D1FCV4-F1
#
_entry.id   AF-A0A3D1FCV4-F1
#
_cell.length_a   1.000
_cell.length_b   1.000
_cell.length_c   1.000
_cell.angle_alpha   90.00
_cell.angle_beta   90.00
_cell.angle_gamma   90.00
#
_symmetry.space_group_name_H-M   'P 1'
#
loop_
_entity.id
_entity.type
_entity.pdbx_description
1 polymer ?
#
loop_
_entity_poly.entity_id
_entity_poly.type
_entity_poly.pdbx_seq_one_letter_code
_entity_poly.pdbx_strand_id
1 'polypeptide(L)'
;MAGAIFIPTTFFHFVCIFLCIYDKKKSLILLGYIASFIFLFSDFTPLFITGVSKKLFFEYFEDFGPMYHPFLAMFASFTLYSHYLMFKGFKSETGVRANQIKYILIGTLIGFMGGITNFFLVYNIPIPPVGNCLVTVYIVMVAIAIVKYRLLDINLAFTRVGIFIFVYAFVLGLPFLLGYKYGLWKYATWLMLFL
;
A
#
# COMPACT_ATOMS: atom_id res chain seq x y z
N MET A 1 10.98 -10.30 0.39
CA MET A 1 10.63 -8.85 0.27
C MET A 1 9.35 -8.53 -0.51
N ALA A 2 8.58 -9.49 -1.02
CA ALA A 2 7.39 -9.29 -1.86
C ALA A 2 6.53 -8.02 -1.61
N GLY A 3 6.11 -7.74 -0.37
CA GLY A 3 5.31 -6.56 -0.05
C GLY A 3 6.01 -5.23 -0.38
N ALA A 4 7.31 -5.11 -0.05
CA ALA A 4 8.10 -3.91 -0.29
C ALA A 4 8.32 -3.63 -1.79
N ILE A 5 8.37 -4.69 -2.60
CA ILE A 5 8.62 -4.61 -4.04
C ILE A 5 7.52 -3.82 -4.75
N PHE A 6 6.26 -4.01 -4.36
CA PHE A 6 5.10 -3.36 -5.00
C PHE A 6 4.77 -1.97 -4.44
N ILE A 7 5.35 -1.54 -3.31
CA ILE A 7 5.10 -0.22 -2.71
C ILE A 7 5.27 0.93 -3.73
N PRO A 8 6.42 1.10 -4.41
CA PRO A 8 6.63 2.28 -5.25
C PRO A 8 5.70 2.32 -6.45
N THR A 9 5.40 1.17 -7.06
CA THR A 9 4.51 1.08 -8.22
C THR A 9 3.06 1.29 -7.84
N THR A 10 2.58 0.66 -6.76
CA THR A 10 1.20 0.84 -6.30
C THR A 10 0.98 2.25 -5.78
N PHE A 11 1.96 2.85 -5.11
CA PHE A 11 1.93 4.25 -4.70
C PHE A 11 1.85 5.20 -5.90
N PHE A 12 2.70 5.00 -6.91
CA PHE A 12 2.64 5.81 -8.13
C PHE A 12 1.31 5.65 -8.87
N HIS A 13 0.81 4.43 -8.99
CA HIS A 13 -0.50 4.15 -9.58
C HIS A 13 -1.61 4.88 -8.80
N PHE A 14 -1.60 4.79 -7.47
CA PHE A 14 -2.50 5.52 -6.61
C PHE A 14 -2.42 7.03 -6.87
N VAL A 15 -1.23 7.62 -6.92
CA VAL A 15 -1.06 9.06 -7.21
C VAL A 15 -1.59 9.42 -8.59
N CYS A 16 -1.37 8.60 -9.61
CA CYS A 16 -1.90 8.86 -10.95
C CYS A 16 -3.43 8.83 -11.01
N ILE A 17 -4.07 7.87 -10.33
CA ILE A 17 -5.54 7.84 -10.20
C ILE A 17 -6.01 9.03 -9.37
N PHE A 18 -5.38 9.26 -8.22
CA PHE A 18 -5.73 10.32 -7.29
C PHE A 18 -5.66 11.69 -7.95
N LEU A 19 -4.69 11.95 -8.83
CA LEU A 19 -4.58 13.21 -9.58
C LEU A 19 -5.34 13.21 -10.92
N CYS A 20 -6.12 12.17 -11.23
CA CYS A 20 -6.85 12.02 -12.50
C CYS A 20 -5.97 12.10 -13.75
N ILE A 21 -4.74 11.55 -13.69
CA ILE A 21 -3.76 11.53 -14.79
C ILE A 21 -3.39 10.11 -15.23
N TYR A 22 -4.20 9.12 -14.87
CA TYR A 22 -3.96 7.70 -15.19
C TYR A 22 -3.71 7.48 -16.69
N ASP A 23 -4.58 7.97 -17.57
CA ASP A 23 -4.46 7.73 -19.01
C ASP A 23 -3.15 8.27 -19.60
N LYS A 24 -2.63 9.38 -19.03
CA LYS A 24 -1.36 10.00 -19.43
C LYS A 24 -0.14 9.20 -18.96
N LYS A 25 -0.29 8.30 -17.99
CA LYS A 25 0.80 7.58 -17.32
C LYS A 25 0.64 6.07 -17.33
N LYS A 26 -0.41 5.53 -17.96
CA LYS A 26 -0.72 4.10 -18.02
C LYS A 26 0.46 3.25 -18.48
N SER A 27 1.22 3.66 -19.49
CA SER A 27 2.39 2.92 -19.96
C SER A 27 3.51 2.85 -18.91
N LEU A 28 3.73 3.93 -18.16
CA LEU A 28 4.73 3.95 -17.08
C LEU A 28 4.28 3.13 -15.88
N ILE A 29 2.98 3.12 -15.59
CA ILE A 29 2.38 2.24 -14.57
C ILE A 29 2.56 0.77 -14.97
N LEU A 30 2.26 0.42 -16.21
CA LEU A 30 2.45 -0.94 -16.74
C LEU A 30 3.92 -1.36 -16.67
N LEU A 31 4.85 -0.50 -17.08
CA LEU A 31 6.28 -0.75 -16.96
C LEU A 31 6.70 -0.97 -15.51
N GLY A 32 6.18 -0.17 -14.58
CA GLY A 32 6.42 -0.33 -13.15
C GLY A 32 5.92 -1.68 -12.61
N TYR A 33 4.75 -2.15 -13.05
CA TYR A 33 4.26 -3.47 -12.65
C TYR A 33 5.10 -4.60 -13.25
N ILE A 34 5.46 -4.52 -14.53
CA ILE A 34 6.35 -5.50 -15.17
C ILE A 34 7.68 -5.58 -14.40
N ALA A 35 8.29 -4.44 -14.09
CA ALA A 35 9.52 -4.38 -13.30
C ALA A 35 9.31 -4.96 -11.89
N SER A 36 8.20 -4.64 -11.22
CA SER A 36 7.87 -5.22 -9.90
C SER A 36 7.75 -6.74 -9.95
N PHE A 37 7.16 -7.30 -11.00
CA PHE A 37 7.09 -8.75 -11.18
C PHE A 37 8.47 -9.37 -11.42
N ILE A 38 9.33 -8.73 -12.21
CA ILE A 38 10.72 -9.18 -12.39
C ILE A 38 11.45 -9.22 -11.04
N PHE A 39 11.32 -8.17 -10.22
CA PHE A 39 11.89 -8.15 -8.87
C PHE A 39 11.26 -9.17 -7.93
N LEU A 40 9.96 -9.42 -8.04
CA LEU A 40 9.28 -10.45 -7.26
C LEU A 40 9.85 -11.84 -7.57
N PHE A 41 10.09 -12.16 -8.84
CA PHE A 41 10.69 -13.45 -9.20
C PHE A 41 12.16 -13.53 -8.78
N SER A 42 12.91 -12.42 -8.84
CA SER A 42 14.29 -12.41 -8.37
C SER A 42 14.43 -12.49 -6.85
N ASP A 43 13.38 -12.11 -6.08
CA ASP A 43 13.30 -12.26 -4.61
C ASP A 43 13.57 -13.70 -4.14
N PHE A 44 13.24 -14.70 -4.98
CA PHE A 44 13.49 -16.13 -4.71
C PHE A 44 14.90 -16.61 -5.10
N THR A 45 15.78 -15.71 -5.50
CA THR A 45 17.13 -16.04 -5.97
C THR A 45 18.20 -15.26 -5.19
N PRO A 46 19.45 -15.78 -5.13
CA PRO A 46 20.59 -15.05 -4.55
C PRO A 46 20.88 -13.69 -5.22
N LEU A 47 20.27 -13.41 -6.37
CA LEU A 47 20.39 -12.11 -7.04
C LEU A 47 19.75 -10.99 -6.22
N PHE A 48 18.71 -11.27 -5.44
CA PHE A 48 17.97 -10.27 -4.67
C PHE A 48 18.23 -10.39 -3.17
N ILE A 49 18.12 -11.60 -2.61
CA ILE A 49 18.45 -11.90 -1.21
C ILE A 49 19.50 -13.01 -1.19
N THR A 50 20.70 -12.70 -0.73
CA THR A 50 21.81 -13.66 -0.64
C THR A 50 21.75 -14.51 0.62
N GLY A 51 21.11 -14.00 1.68
CA GLY A 51 20.96 -14.70 2.95
C GLY A 51 20.36 -13.81 4.03
N VAL A 52 20.51 -14.24 5.28
CA VAL A 52 20.19 -13.45 6.47
C VAL A 52 21.35 -13.48 7.43
N SER A 53 21.62 -12.35 8.07
CA SER A 53 22.67 -12.19 9.08
C SER A 53 22.18 -11.34 10.24
N LYS A 54 22.88 -11.46 11.38
CA LYS A 54 22.60 -10.64 12.55
C LYS A 54 23.07 -9.21 12.30
N LYS A 55 22.17 -8.24 12.40
CA LYS A 55 22.49 -6.80 12.33
C LYS A 55 21.91 -6.08 13.55
N LEU A 56 22.78 -5.44 14.33
CA LEU A 56 22.44 -4.86 15.64
C LEU A 56 21.72 -5.87 16.54
N PHE A 57 20.50 -5.56 16.96
CA PHE A 57 19.63 -6.39 17.78
C PHE A 57 18.68 -7.29 16.95
N PHE A 58 18.74 -7.23 15.61
CA PHE A 58 17.98 -8.09 14.73
C PHE A 58 18.77 -9.37 14.41
N GLU A 59 18.25 -10.52 14.84
CA GLU A 59 18.92 -11.82 14.65
C GLU A 59 18.89 -12.27 13.18
N TYR A 60 17.81 -11.92 12.46
CA TYR A 60 17.60 -12.29 11.07
C TYR A 60 17.32 -11.03 10.24
N PHE A 61 18.37 -10.38 9.77
CA PHE A 61 18.27 -9.25 8.84
C PHE A 61 18.76 -9.66 7.46
N GLU A 62 18.08 -9.19 6.43
CA GLU A 62 18.36 -9.61 5.05
C GLU A 62 19.71 -9.07 4.55
N ASP A 63 20.42 -9.93 3.84
CA ASP A 63 21.58 -9.59 3.02
C ASP A 63 21.17 -9.58 1.57
N PHE A 64 21.59 -8.53 0.86
CA PHE A 64 21.05 -8.21 -0.44
C PHE A 64 22.03 -8.52 -1.55
N GLY A 65 21.49 -9.06 -2.64
CA GLY A 65 22.22 -9.30 -3.86
C GLY A 65 22.22 -8.09 -4.81
N PRO A 66 22.91 -8.22 -5.96
CA PRO A 66 23.06 -7.11 -6.91
C PRO A 66 21.75 -6.54 -7.47
N MET A 67 20.67 -7.32 -7.57
CA MET A 67 19.36 -6.85 -8.05
C MET A 67 18.65 -5.90 -7.07
N TYR A 68 19.13 -5.80 -5.84
CA TYR A 68 18.57 -4.85 -4.87
C TYR A 68 18.88 -3.39 -5.24
N HIS A 69 20.03 -3.11 -5.87
CA HIS A 69 20.39 -1.76 -6.31
C HIS A 69 19.48 -1.18 -7.40
N PRO A 70 19.21 -1.88 -8.52
CA PRO A 70 18.24 -1.39 -9.51
C PRO A 70 16.83 -1.33 -8.93
N PHE A 71 16.45 -2.22 -8.00
CA PHE A 71 15.19 -2.10 -7.28
C PHE A 71 15.13 -0.82 -6.44
N LEU A 72 16.16 -0.51 -5.68
CA LEU A 72 16.25 0.73 -4.89
C LEU A 72 16.16 1.97 -5.79
N ALA A 73 16.82 1.96 -6.95
CA ALA A 73 16.75 3.03 -7.93
C ALA A 73 15.33 3.21 -8.49
N MET A 74 14.64 2.11 -8.81
CA MET A 74 13.22 2.14 -9.19
C MET A 74 12.36 2.70 -8.06
N PHE A 75 12.56 2.21 -6.83
CA PHE A 75 11.83 2.64 -5.64
C PHE A 75 11.94 4.16 -5.44
N ALA A 76 13.17 4.68 -5.45
CA ALA A 76 13.43 6.10 -5.31
C ALA A 76 12.82 6.91 -6.47
N SER A 77 12.98 6.45 -7.71
CA SER A 77 12.48 7.15 -8.90
C SER A 77 10.96 7.29 -8.88
N PHE A 78 10.22 6.20 -8.67
CA PHE A 78 8.77 6.22 -8.62
C PHE A 78 8.25 7.02 -7.42
N THR A 79 8.89 6.89 -6.26
CA THR A 79 8.50 7.63 -5.04
C THR A 79 8.71 9.14 -5.23
N LEU A 80 9.89 9.57 -5.67
CA LEU A 80 10.20 10.99 -5.88
C LEU A 80 9.31 11.59 -6.97
N TYR A 81 9.10 10.86 -8.06
CA TYR A 81 8.22 11.33 -9.14
C TYR A 81 6.76 11.45 -8.69
N SER A 82 6.26 10.53 -7.87
CA SER A 82 4.92 10.60 -7.27
C SER A 82 4.77 11.85 -6.40
N HIS A 83 5.76 12.14 -5.55
CA HIS A 83 5.74 13.35 -4.71
C HIS A 83 5.83 14.63 -5.53
N TYR A 84 6.64 14.65 -6.60
CA TYR A 84 6.70 15.76 -7.55
C TYR A 84 5.33 16.01 -8.21
N LEU A 85 4.66 14.95 -8.68
CA LEU A 85 3.33 15.06 -9.28
C LEU A 85 2.28 15.58 -8.29
N MET A 86 2.30 15.08 -7.05
CA MET A 86 1.42 15.58 -5.99
C MET A 86 1.71 17.04 -5.64
N PHE A 87 2.97 17.46 -5.58
CA PHE A 87 3.33 18.85 -5.36
C PHE A 87 2.82 19.75 -6.50
N LYS A 88 2.97 19.32 -7.75
CA LYS A 88 2.41 20.02 -8.91
C LYS A 88 0.89 20.11 -8.83
N GLY A 89 0.22 19.00 -8.51
CA GLY A 89 -1.23 18.95 -8.32
C GLY A 89 -1.71 19.86 -7.18
N PHE A 90 -0.99 19.89 -6.07
CA PHE A 90 -1.26 20.79 -4.95
C PHE A 90 -1.19 22.27 -5.38
N LYS A 91 -0.23 22.63 -6.24
CA LYS A 91 -0.07 24.00 -6.74
C LYS A 91 -1.11 24.40 -7.79
N SER A 92 -1.67 23.45 -8.53
CA SER A 92 -2.67 23.72 -9.56
C SER A 92 -4.10 23.75 -9.03
N GLU A 93 -4.37 23.10 -7.91
CA GLU A 93 -5.69 22.97 -7.32
C GLU A 93 -5.98 24.05 -6.26
N THR A 94 -7.25 24.28 -5.95
CA THR A 94 -7.68 25.21 -4.88
C THR A 94 -8.73 24.58 -3.96
N GLY A 95 -9.03 25.25 -2.85
CA GLY A 95 -10.10 24.86 -1.93
C GLY A 95 -9.91 23.48 -1.28
N VAL A 96 -10.98 22.68 -1.24
CA VAL A 96 -10.99 21.35 -0.61
C VAL A 96 -10.01 20.40 -1.28
N ARG A 97 -9.91 20.46 -2.62
CA ARG A 97 -9.05 19.57 -3.41
C ARG A 97 -7.57 19.79 -3.14
N ALA A 98 -7.13 21.04 -3.07
CA ALA A 98 -5.76 21.38 -2.69
C ALA A 98 -5.41 20.83 -1.30
N ASN A 99 -6.35 20.93 -0.35
CA ASN A 99 -6.14 20.38 0.99
C ASN A 99 -6.04 18.85 0.96
N GLN A 100 -6.93 18.14 0.26
CA GLN A 100 -6.82 16.67 0.10
C GLN A 100 -5.42 16.26 -0.36
N ILE A 101 -4.90 16.91 -1.40
CA ILE A 101 -3.56 16.63 -1.92
C ILE A 101 -2.49 16.99 -0.91
N LYS A 102 -2.58 18.16 -0.26
CA LYS A 102 -1.62 18.62 0.74
C LYS A 102 -1.47 17.62 1.90
N TYR A 103 -2.58 17.15 2.46
CA TYR A 103 -2.52 16.24 3.61
C TYR A 103 -1.96 14.87 3.21
N ILE A 104 -2.35 14.35 2.05
CA ILE A 104 -1.78 13.10 1.53
C ILE A 104 -0.28 13.27 1.26
N LEU A 105 0.13 14.35 0.58
CA LEU A 105 1.53 14.66 0.27
C LEU A 105 2.39 14.74 1.53
N ILE A 106 1.95 15.48 2.56
CA ILE A 106 2.71 15.61 3.81
C ILE A 106 2.76 14.26 4.54
N GLY A 107 1.62 13.56 4.62
CA GLY A 107 1.56 12.24 5.24
C GLY A 107 2.52 11.27 4.60
N THR A 108 2.50 11.14 3.27
CA THR A 108 3.37 10.21 2.55
C THR A 108 4.82 10.63 2.63
N LEU A 109 5.16 11.92 2.54
CA LEU A 109 6.54 12.39 2.72
C LEU A 109 7.09 11.95 4.08
N ILE A 110 6.32 12.16 5.15
CA ILE A 110 6.73 11.76 6.51
C ILE A 110 6.86 10.24 6.62
N GLY A 111 5.90 9.48 6.08
CA GLY A 111 5.93 8.02 6.07
C GLY A 111 7.14 7.46 5.31
N PHE A 112 7.43 7.98 4.12
CA PHE A 112 8.59 7.56 3.32
C PHE A 112 9.91 7.99 3.97
N MET A 113 10.01 9.17 4.58
CA MET A 113 11.19 9.56 5.37
C MET A 113 11.45 8.58 6.52
N GLY A 114 10.38 8.09 7.18
CA GLY A 114 10.48 7.02 8.16
C GLY A 114 11.03 5.73 7.55
N GLY A 115 10.47 5.31 6.41
CA GLY A 115 10.90 4.12 5.69
C GLY A 115 12.36 4.14 5.23
N ILE A 116 12.92 5.32 4.92
CA ILE A 116 14.33 5.47 4.53
C ILE A 116 15.28 4.91 5.60
N THR A 117 14.90 4.98 6.88
CA THR A 117 15.74 4.49 7.98
C THR A 117 16.03 2.98 7.90
N ASN A 118 15.23 2.19 7.18
CA ASN A 118 15.52 0.77 6.95
C ASN A 118 16.75 0.57 6.06
N PHE A 119 16.99 1.46 5.09
CA PHE A 119 18.09 1.29 4.15
C PHE A 119 19.46 1.47 4.80
N PHE A 120 19.58 2.20 5.92
CA PHE A 120 20.86 2.30 6.63
C PHE A 120 21.35 0.92 7.07
N LEU A 121 20.48 0.14 7.70
CA LEU A 121 20.85 -1.19 8.18
C LEU A 121 21.10 -2.19 7.05
N VAL A 122 20.38 -2.05 5.93
CA VAL A 122 20.63 -2.80 4.69
C VAL A 122 22.06 -2.62 4.22
N TYR A 123 22.58 -1.39 4.25
CA TYR A 123 23.95 -1.05 3.86
C TYR A 123 24.98 -1.18 5.00
N ASN A 124 24.66 -1.95 6.06
CA ASN A 124 25.52 -2.17 7.23
C ASN A 124 25.94 -0.89 7.97
N ILE A 125 25.16 0.18 7.84
CA ILE A 125 25.30 1.40 8.64
C ILE A 125 24.52 1.15 9.94
N PRO A 126 25.13 1.27 11.13
CA PRO A 126 24.55 0.84 12.41
C PRO A 126 23.50 1.82 12.96
N ILE A 127 22.55 2.23 12.12
CA ILE A 127 21.41 3.08 12.49
C ILE A 127 20.15 2.21 12.48
N PRO A 128 19.48 2.01 13.62
CA PRO A 128 18.27 1.21 13.68
C PRO A 128 17.10 1.90 12.95
N PRO A 129 16.15 1.13 12.40
CA PRO A 129 15.01 1.66 11.64
C PRO A 129 13.89 2.23 12.54
N VAL A 130 14.26 3.10 13.48
CA VAL A 130 13.34 3.75 14.43
C VAL A 130 12.35 4.70 13.73
N GLY A 131 12.67 5.13 12.51
CA GLY A 131 11.82 6.00 11.70
C GLY A 131 10.51 5.35 11.27
N ASN A 132 10.38 4.02 11.34
CA ASN A 132 9.17 3.31 10.92
C ASN A 132 7.90 3.77 11.65
N CYS A 133 8.00 4.28 12.88
CA CYS A 133 6.86 4.86 13.60
C CYS A 133 6.25 6.09 12.88
N LEU A 134 7.00 6.76 12.00
CA LEU A 134 6.49 7.88 11.20
C LEU A 134 5.44 7.44 10.17
N VAL A 135 5.36 6.15 9.84
CA VAL A 135 4.27 5.60 9.03
C VAL A 135 2.91 5.81 9.71
N THR A 136 2.85 5.87 11.05
CA THR A 136 1.62 6.21 11.77
C THR A 136 1.16 7.64 11.45
N VAL A 137 2.08 8.57 11.25
CA VAL A 137 1.75 9.95 10.85
C VAL A 137 1.11 9.96 9.46
N TYR A 138 1.62 9.17 8.53
CA TYR A 138 0.99 8.98 7.22
C TYR A 138 -0.49 8.55 7.37
N ILE A 139 -0.76 7.53 8.19
CA ILE A 139 -2.12 7.01 8.42
C ILE A 139 -3.05 8.11 8.97
N VAL A 140 -2.58 8.87 9.96
CA VAL A 140 -3.35 9.97 10.56
C VAL A 140 -3.66 11.06 9.54
N MET A 141 -2.67 11.44 8.73
CA MET A 141 -2.83 12.49 7.72
C MET A 141 -3.82 12.07 6.61
N VAL A 142 -3.78 10.81 6.18
CA VAL A 142 -4.77 10.27 5.24
C VAL A 142 -6.16 10.22 5.87
N ALA A 143 -6.27 9.80 7.14
CA ALA A 143 -7.55 9.81 7.85
C ALA A 143 -8.15 11.23 7.92
N ILE A 144 -7.34 12.25 8.16
CA ILE A 144 -7.77 13.66 8.11
C ILE A 144 -8.24 14.04 6.69
N ALA A 145 -7.51 13.66 5.64
CA ALA A 145 -7.92 13.90 4.26
C ALA A 145 -9.29 13.27 3.96
N ILE A 146 -9.54 12.05 4.45
CA ILE A 146 -10.80 11.32 4.29
C ILE A 146 -11.94 12.00 5.06
N VAL A 147 -11.79 12.18 6.37
CA VAL A 147 -12.89 12.62 7.23
C VAL A 147 -13.15 14.12 7.09
N LYS A 148 -12.11 14.95 7.19
CA LYS A 148 -12.24 16.41 7.23
C LYS A 148 -12.40 17.01 5.83
N TYR A 149 -11.65 16.50 4.87
CA TYR A 149 -11.64 17.01 3.50
C TYR A 149 -12.44 16.15 2.53
N ARG A 150 -13.20 15.16 3.02
CA ARG A 150 -14.10 14.32 2.24
C ARG A 150 -13.42 13.74 0.99
N LEU A 151 -12.18 13.26 1.16
CA LEU A 151 -11.38 12.64 0.09
C LEU A 151 -12.16 11.54 -0.64
N LEU A 152 -12.89 10.75 0.15
CA LEU A 152 -13.83 9.77 -0.32
C LEU A 152 -15.23 10.32 -0.07
N ASP A 153 -16.14 10.10 -1.02
CA ASP A 153 -17.55 10.34 -0.79
C ASP A 153 -18.04 9.31 0.24
N ILE A 154 -17.85 9.65 1.51
CA ILE A 154 -17.84 8.69 2.62
C ILE A 154 -19.20 7.99 2.73
N ASN A 155 -20.27 8.69 2.35
CA ASN A 155 -21.62 8.13 2.27
C ASN A 155 -21.69 6.96 1.30
N LEU A 156 -21.08 7.08 0.13
CA LEU A 156 -21.03 6.02 -0.89
C LEU A 156 -20.22 4.82 -0.39
N ALA A 157 -19.11 5.08 0.31
CA ALA A 157 -18.24 4.04 0.86
C ALA A 157 -18.93 3.29 2.02
N PHE A 158 -19.53 4.00 2.99
CA PHE A 158 -20.29 3.41 4.09
C PHE A 158 -21.51 2.64 3.57
N THR A 159 -22.20 3.14 2.56
CA THR A 159 -23.33 2.43 1.96
C THR A 159 -22.88 1.14 1.30
N ARG A 160 -21.82 1.16 0.47
CA ARG A 160 -21.31 -0.06 -0.17
C ARG A 160 -20.74 -1.06 0.83
N VAL A 161 -19.91 -0.61 1.78
CA VAL A 161 -19.32 -1.49 2.80
C VAL A 161 -20.39 -2.04 3.72
N GLY A 162 -21.36 -1.21 4.13
CA GLY A 162 -22.52 -1.64 4.92
C GLY A 162 -23.37 -2.68 4.19
N ILE A 163 -23.68 -2.46 2.91
CA ILE A 163 -24.37 -3.45 2.06
C ILE A 163 -23.54 -4.73 1.96
N PHE A 164 -22.23 -4.64 1.72
CA PHE A 164 -21.36 -5.80 1.64
C PHE A 164 -21.35 -6.61 2.95
N ILE A 165 -21.14 -5.96 4.08
CA ILE A 165 -21.15 -6.63 5.39
C ILE A 165 -22.52 -7.25 5.65
N PHE A 166 -23.61 -6.52 5.38
CA PHE A 166 -24.97 -7.02 5.59
C PHE A 166 -25.26 -8.24 4.71
N VAL A 167 -25.02 -8.14 3.40
CA VAL A 167 -25.23 -9.23 2.45
C VAL A 167 -24.34 -10.44 2.78
N TYR A 168 -23.05 -10.25 3.05
CA TYR A 168 -22.17 -11.37 3.37
C TYR A 168 -22.52 -12.01 4.74
N ALA A 169 -22.86 -11.21 5.75
CA ALA A 169 -23.28 -11.75 7.04
C ALA A 169 -24.61 -12.50 6.93
N PHE A 170 -25.54 -12.03 6.10
CA PHE A 170 -26.86 -12.63 5.96
C PHE A 170 -26.85 -13.86 5.02
N VAL A 171 -26.24 -13.73 3.85
CA VAL A 171 -26.17 -14.79 2.83
C VAL A 171 -25.18 -15.88 3.22
N LEU A 172 -24.02 -15.54 3.80
CA LEU A 172 -23.02 -16.56 4.17
C LEU A 172 -23.03 -16.83 5.67
N GLY A 173 -23.03 -15.79 6.51
CA GLY A 173 -22.90 -15.93 7.97
C GLY A 173 -24.02 -16.75 8.61
N LEU A 174 -25.28 -16.47 8.30
CA LEU A 174 -26.43 -17.20 8.86
C LEU A 174 -26.46 -18.68 8.44
N PRO A 175 -26.31 -19.04 7.15
CA PRO A 175 -26.15 -20.44 6.75
C PRO A 175 -24.95 -21.16 7.37
N PHE A 176 -23.79 -20.50 7.46
CA PHE A 176 -22.61 -21.11 8.09
C PHE A 176 -22.85 -21.39 9.58
N LEU A 177 -23.50 -20.47 10.30
CA LEU A 177 -23.91 -20.67 11.68
C LEU A 177 -24.90 -21.83 11.82
N LEU A 178 -25.86 -21.97 10.90
CA LEU A 178 -26.82 -23.08 10.88
C LEU A 178 -26.13 -24.43 10.63
N GLY A 179 -25.21 -24.49 9.68
CA GLY A 179 -24.41 -25.69 9.39
C GLY A 179 -23.48 -26.07 10.53
N TYR A 180 -22.75 -25.11 11.10
CA TYR A 180 -21.75 -25.34 12.15
C TYR A 180 -22.38 -25.68 13.51
N LYS A 181 -23.40 -24.93 13.94
CA LYS A 181 -23.98 -25.09 15.29
C LYS A 181 -25.03 -26.21 15.36
N TYR A 182 -25.80 -26.41 14.30
CA TYR A 182 -26.93 -27.36 14.28
C TYR A 182 -26.71 -28.55 13.33
N GLY A 183 -25.59 -28.60 12.60
CA GLY A 183 -25.28 -29.71 11.68
C GLY A 183 -26.14 -29.75 10.41
N LEU A 184 -26.97 -28.74 10.16
CA LEU A 184 -27.97 -28.71 9.09
C LEU A 184 -27.39 -28.22 7.75
N TRP A 185 -26.27 -28.79 7.31
CA TRP A 185 -25.53 -28.34 6.13
C TRP A 185 -26.34 -28.35 4.84
N LYS A 186 -27.24 -29.32 4.65
CA LYS A 186 -28.14 -29.35 3.49
C LYS A 186 -29.09 -28.14 3.48
N TYR A 187 -29.70 -27.80 4.62
CA TYR A 187 -30.61 -26.65 4.68
C TYR A 187 -29.86 -25.33 4.59
N ALA A 188 -28.65 -25.26 5.16
CA ALA A 188 -27.78 -24.10 5.04
C ALA A 188 -27.40 -23.80 3.57
N THR A 189 -27.02 -24.81 2.78
CA THR A 189 -26.67 -24.59 1.36
C THR A 189 -27.88 -24.21 0.51
N TRP A 190 -29.06 -24.77 0.80
CA TRP A 190 -30.30 -24.31 0.17
C TRP A 190 -30.63 -22.85 0.55
N LEU A 191 -30.41 -22.46 1.81
CA LEU A 191 -30.63 -21.08 2.25
C LEU A 191 -29.67 -20.09 1.58
N MET A 192 -28.40 -20.48 1.35
CA MET A 192 -27.43 -19.67 0.59
C MET A 192 -27.81 -19.49 -0.89
N LEU A 193 -28.49 -20.47 -1.51
CA LEU A 193 -28.84 -20.43 -2.93
C LEU A 193 -30.09 -19.56 -3.21
N PHE A 194 -30.93 -19.35 -2.21
CA PHE A 194 -32.20 -18.62 -2.32
C PHE A 194 -32.16 -17.20 -1.74
N LEU A 195 -31.13 -16.87 -0.94
CA LEU A 195 -30.84 -15.53 -0.43
C LEU A 195 -29.87 -14.78 -1.34
#